data_AF-A0A9D4EYG0-F1
#
_entry.id   AF-A0A9D4EYG0-F1
#
_cell.length_a   1.000
_cell.length_b   1.000
_cell.length_c   1.000
_cell.angle_alpha   90.00
_cell.angle_beta   90.00
_cell.angle_gamma   90.00
#
_symmetry.space_group_name_H-M   'P 1'
#
loop_
_entity.id
_entity.type
_entity.pdbx_description
1 polymer ?
#
loop_
_entity_poly.entity_id
_entity_poly.type
_entity_poly.pdbx_seq_one_letter_code
_entity_poly.pdbx_strand_id
1 'polypeptide(L)'
;MKKRTFFSGHIKLNKFACLFQVTVHIKVVSLPETHSEVNTQYGKKDIYSARVADSSDHKSLTIWSKEIYRQLKVDEFYVLTNLRSNMYDGNLTLNTTSSTTVTCATPLPTVVNIEREVVNKSSVLADLENVQVKKTLICKKCSKSVQEVNFADPTFLCPSCLYKQKTTSISVDIQISANMEGNKQKLTIKSKVLQEFVNMIEKQKLLKDIDALGDFLLLNGPFLFVFDGHGNVSKMEHPEVL
;
A
#
# COMPACT_ATOMS: atom_id res chain seq x y z
N MET A 1 -18.99 48.56 -9.59
CA MET A 1 -18.16 47.94 -8.52
C MET A 1 -18.75 46.58 -8.15
N LYS A 2 -18.10 45.47 -8.55
CA LYS A 2 -18.58 44.10 -8.31
C LYS A 2 -18.05 43.58 -6.97
N LYS A 3 -18.96 43.22 -6.06
CA LYS A 3 -18.67 42.48 -4.82
C LYS A 3 -18.14 41.09 -5.17
N ARG A 4 -16.96 40.74 -4.68
CA ARG A 4 -16.42 39.37 -4.73
C ARG A 4 -16.91 38.61 -3.50
N THR A 5 -17.74 37.61 -3.72
CA THR A 5 -18.09 36.58 -2.74
C THR A 5 -16.95 35.56 -2.70
N PHE A 6 -16.34 35.37 -1.52
CA PHE A 6 -15.39 34.28 -1.26
C PHE A 6 -16.18 32.99 -1.00
N PHE A 7 -15.99 31.98 -1.85
CA PHE A 7 -16.40 30.62 -1.54
C PHE A 7 -15.26 29.91 -0.82
N SER A 8 -15.44 29.69 0.49
CA SER A 8 -14.66 28.74 1.28
C SER A 8 -15.15 27.33 0.99
N GLY A 9 -14.55 26.68 -0.01
CA GLY A 9 -14.74 25.26 -0.27
C GLY A 9 -13.66 24.46 0.44
N HIS A 10 -14.00 23.76 1.52
CA HIS A 10 -13.16 22.70 2.07
C HIS A 10 -12.96 21.61 1.02
N ILE A 11 -11.79 21.58 0.37
CA ILE A 11 -11.39 20.45 -0.47
C ILE A 11 -11.04 19.29 0.47
N LYS A 12 -11.98 18.34 0.63
CA LYS A 12 -11.68 17.01 1.17
C LYS A 12 -10.80 16.29 0.14
N LEU A 13 -9.48 16.31 0.33
CA LEU A 13 -8.56 15.41 -0.35
C LEU A 13 -8.77 13.99 0.21
N ASN A 14 -9.72 13.27 -0.37
CA ASN A 14 -9.96 11.86 -0.08
C ASN A 14 -9.21 11.01 -1.10
N LYS A 15 -8.35 10.11 -0.59
CA LYS A 15 -7.91 8.85 -1.20
C LYS A 15 -7.02 8.99 -2.45
N PHE A 16 -5.73 8.79 -2.25
CA PHE A 16 -4.72 8.68 -3.30
C PHE A 16 -5.12 7.58 -4.30
N ALA A 17 -5.38 7.97 -5.54
CA ALA A 17 -5.42 7.06 -6.68
C ALA A 17 -4.08 7.20 -7.41
N CYS A 18 -3.22 6.19 -7.33
CA CYS A 18 -2.03 6.15 -8.18
C CYS A 18 -2.48 5.80 -9.61
N LEU A 19 -2.21 6.69 -10.56
CA LEU A 19 -2.67 6.59 -11.94
C LEU A 19 -1.49 6.27 -12.83
N PHE A 20 -1.42 5.04 -13.32
CA PHE A 20 -0.41 4.67 -14.32
C PHE A 20 -1.10 4.12 -15.56
N GLN A 21 -0.52 4.39 -16.72
CA GLN A 21 -0.88 3.72 -17.96
C GLN A 21 -0.16 2.39 -18.02
N VAL A 22 -0.91 1.31 -18.23
CA VAL A 22 -0.38 -0.05 -18.23
C VAL A 22 -0.82 -0.81 -19.48
N THR A 23 0.04 -1.76 -19.87
CA THR A 23 -0.27 -2.78 -20.87
C THR A 23 -0.42 -4.12 -20.15
N VAL A 24 -1.51 -4.85 -20.45
CA VAL A 24 -1.83 -6.12 -19.80
C VAL A 24 -2.17 -7.20 -20.82
N HIS A 25 -1.78 -8.42 -20.52
CA HIS A 25 -2.17 -9.62 -21.26
C HIS A 25 -3.21 -10.36 -20.44
N ILE A 26 -4.40 -10.55 -21.00
CA ILE A 26 -5.55 -11.04 -20.24
C ILE A 26 -6.38 -12.06 -21.02
N LYS A 27 -7.06 -12.94 -20.29
CA LYS A 27 -8.21 -13.72 -20.75
C LYS A 27 -9.49 -13.06 -20.25
N VAL A 28 -10.51 -12.94 -21.08
CA VAL A 28 -11.83 -12.46 -20.64
C VAL A 28 -12.60 -13.63 -20.00
N VAL A 29 -12.92 -13.49 -18.73
CA VAL A 29 -13.63 -14.52 -17.94
C VAL A 29 -15.13 -14.31 -17.96
N SER A 30 -15.58 -13.05 -17.89
CA SER A 30 -16.99 -12.72 -18.04
C SER A 30 -17.18 -11.34 -18.64
N LEU A 31 -18.26 -11.18 -19.38
CA LEU A 31 -18.64 -9.94 -20.05
C LEU A 31 -20.16 -9.76 -19.90
N PRO A 32 -20.64 -9.17 -18.78
CA PRO A 32 -22.06 -8.91 -18.59
C PRO A 32 -22.63 -8.05 -19.72
N GLU A 33 -23.82 -8.41 -20.23
CA GLU A 33 -24.53 -7.64 -21.27
C GLU A 33 -25.13 -6.33 -20.72
N THR A 34 -25.21 -6.21 -19.39
CA THR A 34 -25.74 -5.04 -18.71
C THR A 34 -24.67 -3.95 -18.57
N HIS A 35 -25.09 -2.70 -18.80
CA HIS A 35 -24.28 -1.50 -18.60
C HIS A 35 -24.91 -0.63 -17.52
N SER A 36 -24.09 0.17 -16.86
CA SER A 36 -24.53 1.15 -15.86
C SER A 36 -24.38 2.55 -16.43
N GLU A 37 -25.38 3.41 -16.23
CA GLU A 37 -25.28 4.83 -16.57
C GLU A 37 -24.71 5.59 -15.37
N VAL A 38 -23.65 6.38 -15.60
CA VAL A 38 -23.11 7.30 -14.59
C VAL A 38 -23.25 8.75 -15.03
N ASN A 39 -23.48 9.63 -14.06
CA ASN A 39 -23.43 11.07 -14.30
C ASN A 39 -21.98 11.56 -14.20
N THR A 40 -21.46 12.11 -15.29
CA THR A 40 -20.17 12.81 -15.32
C THR A 40 -20.39 14.32 -15.41
N GLN A 41 -19.33 15.11 -15.20
CA GLN A 41 -19.38 16.57 -15.41
C GLN A 41 -19.73 16.98 -16.85
N TYR A 42 -19.64 16.05 -17.80
CA TYR A 42 -19.97 16.24 -19.22
C TYR A 42 -21.30 15.59 -19.63
N GLY A 43 -22.10 15.14 -18.64
CA GLY A 43 -23.37 14.46 -18.87
C GLY A 43 -23.33 12.97 -18.55
N LYS A 44 -24.44 12.30 -18.86
CA LYS A 44 -24.62 10.85 -18.66
C LYS A 44 -23.71 10.05 -19.60
N LYS A 45 -23.05 9.03 -19.07
CA LYS A 45 -22.24 8.08 -19.84
C LYS A 45 -22.50 6.65 -19.42
N ASP A 46 -22.53 5.77 -20.41
CA ASP A 46 -22.56 4.33 -20.19
C ASP A 46 -21.18 3.82 -19.77
N ILE A 47 -21.18 2.94 -18.79
CA ILE A 47 -20.02 2.16 -18.35
C ILE A 47 -20.35 0.69 -18.51
N TYR A 48 -19.42 -0.03 -19.13
CA TYR A 48 -19.45 -1.48 -19.22
C TYR A 48 -18.42 -2.08 -18.25
N SER A 49 -18.64 -3.33 -17.84
CA SER A 49 -17.70 -4.05 -16.99
C SER A 49 -17.33 -5.39 -17.63
N ALA A 50 -16.11 -5.85 -17.36
CA ALA A 50 -15.65 -7.18 -17.73
C ALA A 50 -14.84 -7.76 -16.57
N ARG A 51 -14.90 -9.07 -16.38
CA ARG A 51 -13.96 -9.79 -15.51
C ARG A 51 -12.88 -10.37 -16.39
N VAL A 52 -11.64 -10.01 -16.11
CA VAL A 52 -10.47 -10.40 -16.89
C VAL A 52 -9.48 -11.10 -15.97
N ALA A 53 -8.69 -12.04 -16.47
CA ALA A 53 -7.72 -12.78 -15.67
C ALA A 53 -6.40 -12.95 -16.39
N ASP A 54 -5.32 -13.03 -15.62
CA ASP A 54 -4.00 -13.42 -16.08
C ASP A 54 -3.52 -14.66 -15.30
N SER A 55 -2.21 -14.95 -15.34
CA SER A 55 -1.60 -16.05 -14.59
C SER A 55 -1.59 -15.84 -13.07
N SER A 56 -1.88 -14.63 -12.60
CA SER A 56 -1.78 -14.25 -11.20
C SER A 56 -3.15 -14.22 -10.52
N ASP A 57 -4.14 -13.55 -11.11
CA ASP A 57 -5.47 -13.37 -10.54
C ASP A 57 -6.50 -12.90 -11.59
N HIS A 58 -7.76 -12.76 -11.18
CA HIS A 58 -8.80 -12.07 -11.94
C HIS A 58 -9.03 -10.66 -11.39
N LYS A 59 -9.33 -9.71 -12.27
CA LYS A 59 -9.64 -8.32 -11.93
C LYS A 59 -10.87 -7.82 -12.68
N SER A 60 -11.51 -6.79 -12.13
CA SER A 60 -12.58 -6.07 -12.82
C SER A 60 -11.96 -5.00 -13.72
N LEU A 61 -12.37 -5.03 -14.99
CA LEU A 61 -12.05 -4.05 -16.01
C LEU A 61 -13.30 -3.20 -16.26
N THR A 62 -13.17 -1.90 -16.00
CA THR A 62 -14.19 -0.89 -16.32
C THR A 62 -13.93 -0.34 -17.71
N ILE A 63 -14.94 -0.39 -18.57
CA ILE A 63 -14.83 -0.05 -19.99
C ILE A 63 -15.74 1.13 -20.29
N TRP A 64 -15.14 2.25 -20.70
CA TRP A 64 -15.82 3.51 -20.98
C TRP A 64 -16.22 3.69 -22.46
N SER A 65 -15.76 2.81 -23.35
CA SER A 65 -16.06 2.83 -24.78
C SER A 65 -16.82 1.58 -25.19
N LYS A 66 -17.97 1.80 -25.83
CA LYS A 66 -18.81 0.74 -26.38
C LYS A 66 -18.11 -0.04 -27.49
N GLU A 67 -17.25 0.64 -28.24
CA GLU A 67 -16.42 0.05 -29.31
C GLU A 67 -15.40 -0.92 -28.74
N ILE A 68 -14.73 -0.56 -27.64
CA ILE A 68 -13.79 -1.46 -26.95
C ILE A 68 -14.55 -2.66 -26.37
N TYR A 69 -15.70 -2.42 -25.72
CA TYR A 69 -16.51 -3.48 -25.15
C TYR A 69 -16.92 -4.52 -26.20
N ARG A 70 -17.35 -4.07 -27.39
CA ARG A 70 -17.76 -4.94 -28.51
C ARG A 70 -16.63 -5.78 -29.12
N GLN A 71 -15.37 -5.40 -28.92
CA GLN A 71 -14.21 -6.16 -29.40
C GLN A 71 -13.89 -7.35 -28.50
N LEU A 72 -14.32 -7.33 -27.24
CA LEU A 72 -14.04 -8.38 -26.28
C LEU A 72 -15.06 -9.51 -26.41
N LYS A 73 -14.59 -10.74 -26.22
CA LYS A 73 -15.42 -11.95 -26.15
C LYS A 73 -14.96 -12.80 -24.97
N VAL A 74 -15.91 -13.44 -24.30
CA VAL A 74 -15.63 -14.38 -23.21
C VAL A 74 -14.76 -15.53 -23.73
N ASP A 75 -13.84 -16.00 -22.88
CA ASP A 75 -12.85 -17.04 -23.13
C ASP A 75 -11.74 -16.74 -24.15
N GLU A 76 -11.74 -15.55 -24.75
CA GLU A 76 -10.68 -15.09 -25.65
C GLU A 76 -9.56 -14.32 -24.91
N PHE A 77 -8.38 -14.30 -25.53
CA PHE A 77 -7.18 -13.63 -24.99
C PHE A 77 -6.89 -12.34 -25.74
N TYR A 78 -6.47 -11.31 -25.01
CA TYR A 78 -6.18 -10.00 -25.56
C TYR A 78 -4.97 -9.35 -24.89
N VAL A 79 -4.28 -8.50 -25.64
CA VAL A 79 -3.37 -7.48 -25.10
C VAL A 79 -4.11 -6.15 -25.13
N LEU A 80 -4.24 -5.51 -23.97
CA LEU A 80 -4.82 -4.18 -23.84
C LEU A 80 -3.71 -3.22 -23.45
N THR A 81 -3.52 -2.15 -24.22
CA THR A 81 -2.52 -1.12 -23.94
C THR A 81 -3.18 0.18 -23.47
N ASN A 82 -2.41 1.04 -22.80
CA ASN A 82 -2.87 2.35 -22.31
C ASN A 82 -4.12 2.25 -21.41
N LEU A 83 -4.22 1.19 -20.61
CA LEU A 83 -5.21 1.11 -19.55
C LEU A 83 -4.80 1.99 -18.39
N ARG A 84 -5.76 2.66 -17.77
CA ARG A 84 -5.55 3.34 -16.49
C ARG A 84 -5.75 2.34 -15.36
N SER A 85 -4.69 2.07 -14.62
CA SER A 85 -4.82 1.38 -13.34
C SER A 85 -5.13 2.40 -12.25
N ASN A 86 -6.12 2.09 -11.40
CA ASN A 86 -6.34 2.79 -10.14
C ASN A 86 -6.23 1.76 -9.02
N MET A 87 -5.35 2.01 -8.06
CA MET A 87 -5.32 1.24 -6.83
C MET A 87 -6.11 1.97 -5.76
N TYR A 88 -7.12 1.31 -5.22
CA TYR A 88 -7.97 1.84 -4.15
C TYR A 88 -8.15 0.77 -3.08
N ASP A 89 -7.70 1.07 -1.85
CA ASP A 89 -7.82 0.14 -0.72
C ASP A 89 -7.25 -1.27 -1.03
N GLY A 90 -6.14 -1.31 -1.78
CA GLY A 90 -5.46 -2.55 -2.18
C GLY A 90 -6.11 -3.26 -3.37
N ASN A 91 -7.25 -2.78 -3.84
CA ASN A 91 -7.90 -3.28 -5.03
C ASN A 91 -7.37 -2.54 -6.26
N LEU A 92 -6.61 -3.27 -7.08
CA LEU A 92 -6.26 -2.82 -8.42
C LEU A 92 -7.49 -2.90 -9.32
N THR A 93 -7.94 -1.75 -9.80
CA THR A 93 -9.00 -1.66 -10.82
C THR A 93 -8.38 -1.20 -12.13
N LEU A 94 -8.79 -1.84 -13.21
CA LEU A 94 -8.37 -1.46 -14.56
C LEU A 94 -9.50 -0.66 -15.22
N ASN A 95 -9.14 0.43 -15.87
CA ASN A 95 -10.09 1.31 -16.55
C ASN A 95 -9.58 1.57 -17.97
N THR A 96 -10.44 1.48 -18.97
CA THR A 96 -10.08 1.93 -20.31
C THR A 96 -9.96 3.45 -20.35
N THR A 97 -9.09 3.94 -21.23
CA THR A 97 -8.93 5.36 -21.56
C THR A 97 -9.35 5.58 -23.01
N SER A 98 -9.41 6.84 -23.45
CA SER A 98 -9.65 7.16 -24.86
C SER A 98 -8.53 6.68 -25.79
N SER A 99 -7.35 6.39 -25.25
CA SER A 99 -6.18 5.88 -25.99
C SER A 99 -5.98 4.36 -25.84
N THR A 100 -6.89 3.65 -25.17
CA THR A 100 -6.78 2.20 -25.02
C THR A 100 -6.91 1.52 -26.38
N THR A 101 -5.95 0.63 -26.68
CA THR A 101 -6.04 -0.27 -27.83
C THR A 101 -6.22 -1.70 -27.36
N VAL A 102 -6.89 -2.51 -28.19
CA VAL A 102 -7.15 -3.92 -27.95
C VAL A 102 -6.62 -4.71 -29.14
N THR A 103 -5.83 -5.73 -28.89
CA THR A 103 -5.36 -6.67 -29.91
C THR A 103 -5.57 -8.09 -29.44
N CYS A 104 -6.12 -8.96 -30.29
CA CYS A 104 -6.24 -10.38 -29.97
C CYS A 104 -4.85 -10.98 -29.69
N ALA A 105 -4.77 -11.85 -28.70
CA ALA A 105 -3.56 -12.57 -28.32
C ALA A 105 -3.77 -14.07 -28.47
N THR A 106 -2.69 -14.81 -28.67
CA THR A 106 -2.73 -16.27 -28.57
C THR A 106 -2.81 -16.71 -27.10
N PRO A 107 -3.48 -17.84 -26.79
CA PRO A 107 -3.55 -18.37 -25.42
C PRO A 107 -2.16 -18.52 -24.79
N LEU A 108 -1.98 -18.00 -23.58
CA LEU A 108 -0.83 -18.35 -22.74
C LEU A 108 -1.07 -19.75 -22.15
N PRO A 109 -0.03 -20.57 -21.89
CA PRO A 109 -0.18 -21.90 -21.32
C PRO A 109 -0.96 -21.88 -19.99
N THR A 110 -1.84 -22.88 -19.86
CA THR A 110 -2.93 -23.09 -18.89
C THR A 110 -2.69 -22.54 -17.48
N VAL A 111 -3.60 -21.67 -17.00
CA VAL A 111 -3.63 -21.21 -15.61
C VAL A 111 -4.45 -22.19 -14.77
N VAL A 112 -3.76 -22.98 -13.94
CA VAL A 112 -4.36 -23.80 -12.89
C VAL A 112 -4.99 -22.85 -11.87
N ASN A 113 -6.24 -23.11 -11.54
CA ASN A 113 -7.01 -22.41 -10.52
C ASN A 113 -6.30 -22.58 -9.17
N ILE A 114 -5.44 -21.63 -8.78
CA ILE A 114 -4.90 -21.59 -7.42
C ILE A 114 -5.82 -20.67 -6.64
N GLU A 115 -6.69 -21.26 -5.82
CA GLU A 115 -7.27 -20.54 -4.68
C GLU A 115 -6.10 -20.07 -3.81
N ARG A 116 -5.69 -18.82 -3.99
CA ARG A 116 -4.81 -18.12 -3.07
C ARG A 116 -5.62 -17.09 -2.32
N GLU A 117 -5.58 -17.20 -1.01
CA GLU A 117 -6.07 -16.26 -0.03
C GLU A 117 -5.63 -14.83 -0.41
N VAL A 118 -6.58 -14.00 -0.84
CA VAL A 118 -6.34 -12.62 -1.25
C VAL A 118 -5.99 -11.80 -0.01
N VAL A 119 -4.70 -11.61 0.25
CA VAL A 119 -4.24 -10.55 1.14
C VAL A 119 -4.15 -9.28 0.30
N ASN A 120 -5.20 -8.47 0.33
CA ASN A 120 -5.22 -7.14 -0.29
C ASN A 120 -4.06 -6.31 0.24
N LYS A 121 -3.00 -6.12 -0.57
CA LYS A 121 -1.88 -5.24 -0.23
C LYS A 121 -2.07 -3.92 -0.96
N SER A 122 -2.29 -2.84 -0.22
CA SER A 122 -2.21 -1.48 -0.78
C SER A 122 -0.81 -0.93 -0.60
N SER A 123 -0.36 -0.02 -1.47
CA SER A 123 0.88 0.73 -1.23
C SER A 123 0.71 2.22 -1.48
N VAL A 124 1.49 3.03 -0.76
CA VAL A 124 1.46 4.50 -0.81
C VAL A 124 2.89 5.02 -0.77
N LEU A 125 3.24 5.89 -1.73
CA LEU A 125 4.46 6.68 -1.68
C LEU A 125 4.15 8.00 -0.96
N ALA A 126 4.80 8.28 0.16
CA ALA A 126 4.53 9.49 0.94
C ALA A 126 5.74 9.94 1.77
N ASP A 127 5.80 11.24 1.99
CA ASP A 127 6.64 11.88 2.99
C ASP A 127 5.99 11.80 4.38
N LEU A 128 6.81 11.88 5.43
CA LEU A 128 6.34 11.90 6.81
C LEU A 128 6.44 13.32 7.36
N GLU A 129 5.35 13.84 7.91
CA GLU A 129 5.29 15.21 8.44
C GLU A 129 5.60 15.26 9.95
N ASN A 130 5.26 14.19 10.66
CA ASN A 130 5.51 14.05 12.09
C ASN A 130 5.90 12.61 12.37
N VAL A 131 7.03 12.40 13.03
CA VAL A 131 7.56 11.08 13.37
C VAL A 131 7.80 11.03 14.88
N GLN A 132 7.10 10.13 15.55
CA GLN A 132 7.30 9.80 16.94
C GLN A 132 7.87 8.39 17.05
N VAL A 133 9.12 8.28 17.50
CA VAL A 133 9.79 7.00 17.73
C VAL A 133 9.61 6.60 19.20
N LYS A 134 9.09 5.40 19.44
CA LYS A 134 8.96 4.82 20.78
C LYS A 134 9.86 3.60 20.90
N LYS A 135 10.76 3.63 21.87
CA LYS A 135 11.60 2.49 22.26
C LYS A 135 11.06 1.85 23.52
N THR A 136 10.78 0.56 23.46
CA THR A 136 10.28 -0.24 24.59
C THR A 136 11.27 -1.37 24.86
N LEU A 137 11.70 -1.51 26.12
CA LEU A 137 12.51 -2.64 26.53
C LEU A 137 11.59 -3.82 26.86
N ILE A 138 11.92 -5.02 26.39
CA ILE A 138 11.09 -6.22 26.52
C ILE A 138 11.87 -7.34 27.21
N CYS A 139 11.24 -7.95 28.21
CA CYS A 139 11.77 -9.15 28.86
C CYS A 139 11.78 -10.33 27.88
N LYS A 140 12.94 -10.99 27.71
CA LYS A 140 13.07 -12.13 26.78
C LYS A 140 12.21 -13.33 27.16
N LYS A 141 11.93 -13.52 28.45
CA LYS A 141 11.19 -14.69 28.94
C LYS A 141 9.68 -14.56 28.82
N CYS A 142 9.13 -13.40 29.15
CA CYS A 142 7.66 -13.20 29.22
C CYS A 142 7.13 -12.20 28.19
N SER A 143 8.00 -11.60 27.39
CA SER A 143 7.67 -10.62 26.35
C SER A 143 6.93 -9.37 26.87
N LYS A 144 6.91 -9.14 28.19
CA LYS A 144 6.33 -7.92 28.79
C LYS A 144 7.33 -6.78 28.78
N SER A 145 6.80 -5.56 28.68
CA SER A 145 7.59 -4.33 28.75
C SER A 145 8.24 -4.18 30.13
N VAL A 146 9.48 -3.74 30.15
CA VAL A 146 10.23 -3.43 31.36
C VAL A 146 10.66 -1.97 31.33
N GLN A 147 10.66 -1.33 32.49
CA GLN A 147 11.11 0.06 32.67
C GLN A 147 12.33 0.06 33.61
N GLU A 148 13.12 1.13 33.57
CA GLU A 148 14.16 1.41 34.57
C GLU A 148 15.25 0.32 34.68
N VAL A 149 15.67 -0.24 33.55
CA VAL A 149 16.78 -1.20 33.52
C VAL A 149 18.10 -0.47 33.70
N ASN A 150 18.83 -0.76 34.78
CA ASN A 150 20.21 -0.33 34.93
C ASN A 150 21.13 -1.22 34.07
N PHE A 151 21.63 -0.69 32.95
CA PHE A 151 22.53 -1.41 32.06
C PHE A 151 23.96 -1.56 32.62
N ALA A 152 24.30 -0.87 33.72
CA ALA A 152 25.57 -1.09 34.42
C ALA A 152 25.57 -2.43 35.17
N ASP A 153 24.40 -2.93 35.57
CA ASP A 153 24.27 -4.22 36.23
C ASP A 153 24.29 -5.36 35.20
N PRO A 154 25.03 -6.46 35.43
CA PRO A 154 25.12 -7.56 34.47
C PRO A 154 23.82 -8.38 34.39
N THR A 155 22.94 -8.26 35.39
CA THR A 155 21.69 -9.02 35.48
C THR A 155 20.54 -8.15 35.94
N PHE A 156 19.36 -8.40 35.38
CA PHE A 156 18.11 -7.72 35.70
C PHE A 156 17.04 -8.74 36.08
N LEU A 157 16.27 -8.44 37.12
CA LEU A 157 15.12 -9.23 37.55
C LEU A 157 13.85 -8.64 36.93
N CYS A 158 13.16 -9.39 36.08
CA CYS A 158 11.93 -8.90 35.47
C CYS A 158 10.81 -8.76 36.52
N PRO A 159 10.20 -7.57 36.71
CA PRO A 159 9.16 -7.36 37.72
C PRO A 159 7.88 -8.15 37.42
N SER A 160 7.62 -8.48 36.15
CA SER A 160 6.37 -9.13 35.75
C SER A 160 6.38 -10.66 35.81
N CYS A 161 7.55 -11.30 35.72
CA CYS A 161 7.65 -12.76 35.75
C CYS A 161 8.72 -13.28 36.73
N LEU A 162 9.38 -12.38 37.46
CA LEU A 162 10.42 -12.68 38.45
C LEU A 162 11.60 -13.49 37.89
N TYR A 163 11.78 -13.52 36.57
CA TYR A 163 12.89 -14.20 35.93
C TYR A 163 14.13 -13.30 35.91
N LYS A 164 15.24 -13.81 36.45
CA LYS A 164 16.54 -13.14 36.41
C LYS A 164 17.21 -13.45 35.07
N GLN A 165 17.54 -12.40 34.32
CA GLN A 165 18.17 -12.50 33.00
C GLN A 165 19.39 -11.58 32.91
N LYS A 166 20.30 -11.84 31.97
CA LYS A 166 21.38 -10.90 31.67
C LYS A 166 20.78 -9.62 31.08
N THR A 167 21.27 -8.45 31.46
CA THR A 167 20.82 -7.16 30.89
C THR A 167 21.02 -7.10 29.37
N THR A 168 22.07 -7.73 28.85
CA THR A 168 22.32 -7.89 27.41
C THR A 168 21.30 -8.78 26.69
N SER A 169 20.49 -9.56 27.43
CA SER A 169 19.45 -10.41 26.85
C SER A 169 18.09 -9.71 26.73
N ILE A 170 17.98 -8.46 27.18
CA ILE A 170 16.75 -7.67 27.06
C ILE A 170 16.55 -7.31 25.60
N SER A 171 15.37 -7.62 25.07
CA SER A 171 15.01 -7.29 23.70
C SER A 171 14.57 -5.84 23.61
N VAL A 172 14.88 -5.18 22.50
CA VAL A 172 14.43 -3.82 22.22
C VAL A 172 13.35 -3.88 21.15
N ASP A 173 12.19 -3.31 21.44
CA ASP A 173 11.11 -3.11 20.49
C ASP A 173 11.02 -1.63 20.13
N ILE A 174 11.07 -1.33 18.83
CA ILE A 174 11.02 0.03 18.31
C ILE A 174 9.75 0.15 17.48
N GLN A 175 8.91 1.12 17.83
CA GLN A 175 7.68 1.40 17.11
C GLN A 175 7.67 2.86 16.67
N ILE A 176 7.27 3.09 15.44
CA ILE A 176 7.12 4.46 14.91
C ILE A 176 5.65 4.76 14.74
N SER A 177 5.26 5.94 15.24
CA SER A 177 3.97 6.56 15.00
C SER A 177 4.20 7.79 14.15
N ALA A 178 3.65 7.83 12.94
CA ALA A 178 3.88 8.96 12.04
C ALA A 178 2.63 9.41 11.31
N ASN A 179 2.60 10.65 10.83
CA ASN A 179 1.57 11.12 9.91
C ASN A 179 2.20 11.27 8.52
N MET A 180 1.48 10.82 7.49
CA MET A 180 1.87 11.08 6.11
C MET A 180 1.52 12.52 5.73
N GLU A 181 2.39 13.18 4.98
CA GLU A 181 2.13 14.53 4.48
C GLU A 181 0.82 14.56 3.66
N GLY A 182 -0.03 15.55 3.94
CA GLY A 182 -1.33 15.71 3.27
C GLY A 182 -2.41 14.71 3.72
N ASN A 183 -2.13 13.81 4.67
CA ASN A 183 -3.11 12.85 5.20
C ASN A 183 -3.14 12.89 6.75
N LYS A 184 -4.35 12.96 7.32
CA LYS A 184 -4.54 12.94 8.78
C LYS A 184 -4.44 11.54 9.40
N GLN A 185 -4.24 10.50 8.59
CA GLN A 185 -4.17 9.13 9.07
C GLN A 185 -2.82 8.85 9.72
N LYS A 186 -2.87 8.48 11.00
CA LYS A 186 -1.71 8.06 11.78
C LYS A 186 -1.27 6.67 11.33
N LEU A 187 -0.05 6.58 10.82
CA LEU A 187 0.66 5.35 10.55
C LEU A 187 1.30 4.80 11.81
N THR A 188 1.27 3.48 11.93
CA THR A 188 2.05 2.75 12.93
C THR A 188 2.94 1.74 12.23
N ILE A 189 4.25 1.89 12.39
CA ILE A 189 5.27 1.00 11.83
C ILE A 189 5.86 0.18 12.96
N LYS A 190 5.72 -1.16 12.85
CA LYS A 190 6.20 -2.11 13.86
C LYS A 190 7.69 -2.39 13.70
N SER A 191 8.34 -2.80 14.80
CA SER A 191 9.78 -3.08 14.88
C SER A 191 10.28 -4.02 13.78
N LYS A 192 9.52 -5.07 13.45
CA LYS A 192 9.88 -6.00 12.38
C LYS A 192 10.07 -5.29 11.02
N VAL A 193 9.09 -4.49 10.62
CA VAL A 193 9.14 -3.75 9.34
C VAL A 193 10.29 -2.75 9.35
N LEU A 194 10.51 -2.10 10.49
CA LEU A 194 11.58 -1.14 10.66
C LEU A 194 12.98 -1.78 10.56
N GLN A 195 13.16 -2.96 11.16
CA GLN A 195 14.40 -3.73 11.07
C GLN A 195 14.68 -4.17 9.64
N GLU A 196 13.67 -4.67 8.93
CA GLU A 196 13.78 -5.04 7.52
C GLU A 196 14.18 -3.84 6.67
N PHE A 197 13.53 -2.68 6.85
CA PHE A 197 13.86 -1.45 6.15
C PHE A 197 15.28 -0.96 6.43
N VAL A 198 15.68 -0.88 7.71
CA VAL A 198 17.02 -0.38 8.08
C VAL A 198 18.13 -1.32 7.59
N ASN A 199 17.87 -2.62 7.55
CA ASN A 199 18.79 -3.60 6.98
C ASN A 199 18.92 -3.42 5.46
N MET A 200 17.81 -3.15 4.76
CA MET A 200 17.80 -2.91 3.32
C MET A 200 18.63 -1.69 2.93
N ILE A 201 18.60 -0.62 3.72
CA ILE A 201 19.39 0.60 3.47
C ILE A 201 20.78 0.56 4.12
N GLU A 202 21.19 -0.57 4.71
CA GLU A 202 22.47 -0.79 5.38
C GLU A 202 22.80 0.20 6.53
N LYS A 203 21.79 0.82 7.15
CA LYS A 203 21.97 1.84 8.22
C LYS A 203 21.63 1.32 9.63
N GLN A 204 22.10 0.13 9.99
CA GLN A 204 21.80 -0.54 11.28
C GLN A 204 22.05 0.32 12.53
N LYS A 205 22.96 1.30 12.45
CA LYS A 205 23.23 2.25 13.53
C LYS A 205 21.99 3.07 13.94
N LEU A 206 21.06 3.31 13.02
CA LEU A 206 19.82 4.05 13.30
C LEU A 206 18.92 3.34 14.32
N LEU A 207 18.97 2.01 14.43
CA LEU A 207 18.16 1.30 15.44
C LEU A 207 18.68 1.52 16.87
N LYS A 208 19.90 2.04 17.04
CA LYS A 208 20.49 2.34 18.35
C LYS A 208 20.17 3.75 18.81
N ASP A 209 20.02 4.67 17.87
CA ASP A 209 19.80 6.09 18.08
C ASP A 209 18.41 6.50 17.56
N ILE A 210 17.47 6.64 18.50
CA ILE A 210 16.06 6.92 18.20
C ILE A 210 15.85 8.31 17.62
N ASP A 211 16.66 9.29 17.99
CA ASP A 211 16.53 10.66 17.51
C ASP A 211 17.05 10.74 16.07
N ALA A 212 18.23 10.17 15.81
CA ALA A 212 18.77 10.07 14.45
C ALA A 212 17.86 9.27 13.50
N LEU A 213 17.16 8.26 14.00
CA LEU A 213 16.16 7.51 13.23
C LEU A 213 14.93 8.37 12.91
N GLY A 214 14.44 9.17 13.86
CA GLY A 214 13.35 10.12 13.63
C GLY A 214 13.70 11.14 12.56
N ASP A 215 14.86 11.79 12.70
CA ASP A 215 15.36 12.78 11.75
C ASP A 215 15.58 12.19 10.35
N PHE A 216 16.15 10.98 10.29
CA PHE A 216 16.35 10.28 9.02
C PHE A 216 15.02 10.10 8.27
N LEU A 217 13.97 9.67 8.97
CA LEU A 217 12.66 9.41 8.39
C LEU A 217 11.88 10.68 8.03
N LEU A 218 12.21 11.82 8.62
CA LEU A 218 11.62 13.11 8.23
C LEU A 218 12.34 13.72 7.02
N LEU A 219 13.66 13.55 6.92
CA LEU A 219 14.49 14.25 5.94
C LEU A 219 14.75 13.47 4.65
N ASN A 220 14.55 12.15 4.65
CA ASN A 220 14.92 11.26 3.53
C ASN A 220 13.68 10.61 2.91
N GLY A 221 12.52 11.27 2.99
CA GLY A 221 11.35 10.90 2.20
C GLY A 221 11.53 11.24 0.72
N PRO A 222 10.64 10.73 -0.15
CA PRO A 222 9.45 9.95 0.17
C PRO A 222 9.74 8.46 0.37
N PHE A 223 8.90 7.76 1.14
CA PHE A 223 8.99 6.31 1.35
C PHE A 223 7.78 5.57 0.78
N LEU A 224 8.01 4.37 0.26
CA LEU A 224 6.94 3.48 -0.18
C LEU A 224 6.48 2.61 0.99
N PHE A 225 5.24 2.78 1.43
CA PHE A 225 4.60 1.99 2.48
C PHE A 225 3.69 0.95 1.84
N VAL A 226 3.82 -0.33 2.22
CA VAL A 226 2.91 -1.40 1.79
C VAL A 226 2.09 -1.84 2.99
N PHE A 227 0.77 -1.86 2.86
CA PHE A 227 -0.15 -2.25 3.90
C PHE A 227 -0.62 -3.70 3.74
N ASP A 228 -0.91 -4.37 4.86
CA ASP A 228 -1.62 -5.64 4.86
C ASP A 228 -3.13 -5.44 4.65
N GLY A 229 -3.87 -6.55 4.52
CA GLY A 229 -5.33 -6.53 4.36
C GLY A 229 -6.10 -5.99 5.57
N HIS A 230 -5.41 -5.63 6.66
CA HIS A 230 -5.95 -4.98 7.85
C HIS A 230 -5.57 -3.50 7.95
N GLY A 231 -4.89 -2.95 6.93
CA GLY A 231 -4.45 -1.55 6.91
C GLY A 231 -3.23 -1.26 7.79
N ASN A 232 -2.49 -2.28 8.25
CA ASN A 232 -1.22 -2.07 8.96
C ASN A 232 -0.08 -2.01 7.96
N VAL A 233 0.95 -1.22 8.26
CA VAL A 233 2.20 -1.24 7.48
C VAL A 233 2.87 -2.61 7.61
N SER A 234 3.00 -3.28 6.48
CA SER A 234 3.60 -4.61 6.31
C SER A 234 5.00 -4.54 5.69
N LYS A 235 5.31 -3.48 4.92
CA LYS A 235 6.63 -3.22 4.34
C LYS A 235 6.86 -1.72 4.21
N MET A 236 8.12 -1.31 4.25
CA MET A 236 8.57 0.05 4.01
C MET A 236 9.83 0.02 3.15
N GLU A 237 9.90 0.87 2.12
CA GLU A 237 11.01 0.92 1.17
C GLU A 237 11.39 2.37 0.84
N HIS A 238 12.65 2.58 0.43
CA HIS A 238 13.11 3.85 -0.11
C HIS A 238 13.18 3.73 -1.65
N PRO A 239 12.59 4.66 -2.42
CA PRO A 239 12.50 4.57 -3.88
C PRO A 239 13.84 4.43 -4.60
N GLU A 240 14.91 5.00 -4.03
CA GLU A 240 16.26 4.94 -4.60
C GLU A 240 16.99 3.61 -4.34
N VAL A 241 16.38 2.69 -3.60
CA VAL A 241 16.94 1.37 -3.27
C VAL A 241 16.20 0.24 -4.03
N LEU A 242 15.34 0.61 -4.99
CA LEU A 242 14.63 -0.30 -5.90
C LEU A 242 15.37 -0.52 -7.22
#